data_AF-A0A2V4WTF8-F1
#
_entry.id   AF-A0A2V4WTF8-F1
#
_cell.length_a   1.000
_cell.length_b   1.000
_cell.length_c   1.000
_cell.angle_alpha   90.00
_cell.angle_beta   90.00
_cell.angle_gamma   90.00
#
_symmetry.space_group_name_H-M   'P 1'
#
loop_
_entity.id
_entity.type
_entity.pdbx_description
1 polymer ?
#
loop_
_entity_poly.entity_id
_entity_poly.type
_entity_poly.pdbx_seq_one_letter_code
_entity_poly.pdbx_strand_id
1 'polypeptide(L)'
;MGQSIVRFGELKPENYTEGLNNAWITFSALPYSRQHSSGIDGDIVISATPTVEIVDVDLDVAINSQYEFAYSIGTDNKLKMAFDKTKYSKASAIETLKCISITYELGHLEANGGLYVAIARNSLGEEVHRTVPQTLDQLKNVISTFDDTRSVDVSGFLSYQIVRDYRVT
;
A
#
# COMPACT_ATOMS: atom_id res chain seq x y z
N MET A 1 -19.34 -8.47 3.93
CA MET A 1 -18.00 -8.45 4.54
C MET A 1 -17.64 -6.99 4.82
N GLY A 2 -16.70 -6.72 5.74
CA GLY A 2 -16.30 -5.35 6.03
C GLY A 2 -15.53 -4.75 4.84
N GLN A 3 -15.63 -3.44 4.64
CA GLN A 3 -14.78 -2.73 3.68
C GLN A 3 -13.75 -1.89 4.43
N SER A 4 -12.60 -1.69 3.82
CA SER A 4 -11.53 -0.82 4.31
C SER A 4 -11.19 0.21 3.25
N ILE A 5 -10.68 1.36 3.71
CA ILE A 5 -10.20 2.43 2.85
C ILE A 5 -8.78 2.78 3.30
N VAL A 6 -7.85 2.77 2.35
CA VAL A 6 -6.47 3.23 2.57
C VAL A 6 -6.08 4.19 1.46
N ARG A 7 -5.17 5.12 1.73
CA ARG A 7 -4.55 5.92 0.67
C ARG A 7 -3.30 5.24 0.14
N PHE A 8 -2.98 5.47 -1.13
CA PHE A 8 -1.70 5.04 -1.69
C PHE A 8 -0.50 5.57 -0.91
N GLY A 9 -0.57 6.80 -0.37
CA GLY A 9 0.49 7.36 0.47
C GLY A 9 0.68 6.63 1.81
N GLU A 10 -0.26 5.77 2.21
CA GLU A 10 -0.13 4.90 3.38
C GLU A 10 0.46 3.53 3.04
N LEU A 11 0.57 3.20 1.75
CA LEU A 11 1.21 1.98 1.28
C LEU A 11 2.67 2.27 0.94
N LYS A 12 3.56 1.37 1.36
CA LYS A 12 4.98 1.51 1.05
C LYS A 12 5.24 1.11 -0.41
N PRO A 13 5.87 1.97 -1.23
CA PRO A 13 6.40 1.55 -2.53
C PRO A 13 7.57 0.58 -2.31
N GLU A 14 7.45 -0.65 -2.80
CA GLU A 14 8.46 -1.68 -2.60
C GLU A 14 9.38 -1.83 -3.82
N ASN A 15 8.79 -1.93 -5.00
CA ASN A 15 9.52 -2.12 -6.26
C ASN A 15 9.06 -1.15 -7.34
N TYR A 16 9.97 -0.85 -8.25
CA TYR A 16 9.70 -0.15 -9.50
C TYR A 16 10.30 -0.97 -10.63
N THR A 17 9.53 -1.17 -11.70
CA THR A 17 9.96 -1.95 -12.85
C THR A 17 9.57 -1.22 -14.12
N GLU A 18 10.51 -1.15 -15.06
CA GLU A 18 10.28 -0.61 -16.39
C GLU A 18 10.05 -1.77 -17.36
N GLY A 19 8.86 -1.79 -17.94
CA GLY A 19 8.50 -2.69 -19.02
C GLY A 19 8.86 -2.13 -20.39
N LEU A 20 8.60 -2.94 -21.41
CA LEU A 20 8.74 -2.54 -22.80
C LEU A 20 7.73 -1.44 -23.14
N ASN A 21 6.47 -1.61 -22.73
CA ASN A 21 5.36 -0.73 -23.07
C ASN A 21 5.10 0.33 -21.99
N ASN A 22 5.21 -0.03 -20.72
CA ASN A 22 4.90 0.86 -19.60
C ASN A 22 5.94 0.78 -18.48
N ALA A 23 5.66 1.39 -17.33
CA ALA A 23 6.36 1.11 -16.08
C ALA A 23 5.34 0.87 -14.97
N TRP A 24 5.72 0.13 -13.91
CA TRP A 24 4.85 -0.09 -12.77
C TRP A 24 5.56 0.02 -11.42
N ILE A 25 4.77 0.35 -10.40
CA ILE A 25 5.17 0.38 -9.00
C ILE A 25 4.39 -0.70 -8.26
N THR A 26 5.11 -1.56 -7.53
CA THR A 26 4.52 -2.51 -6.59
C THR A 26 4.50 -1.90 -5.21
N PHE A 27 3.31 -1.81 -4.62
CA PHE A 27 3.10 -1.36 -3.25
C PHE A 27 3.06 -2.56 -2.28
N SER A 28 3.21 -2.27 -0.99
CA SER A 28 2.98 -3.24 0.07
C SER A 28 1.58 -3.85 -0.02
N ALA A 29 1.41 -5.06 0.51
CA ALA A 29 0.13 -5.76 0.48
C ALA A 29 -1.00 -4.93 1.12
N LEU A 30 -2.20 -5.04 0.56
CA LEU A 30 -3.38 -4.38 1.11
C LEU A 30 -3.67 -4.93 2.53
N PRO A 31 -3.67 -4.08 3.57
CA PRO A 31 -3.81 -4.55 4.94
C PRO A 31 -5.12 -5.31 5.15
N TYR A 32 -5.03 -6.57 5.58
CA TYR A 32 -6.18 -7.40 5.93
C TYR A 32 -7.18 -7.63 4.78
N SER A 33 -6.75 -7.40 3.53
CA SER A 33 -7.59 -7.68 2.36
C SER A 33 -7.94 -9.16 2.29
N ARG A 34 -9.09 -9.47 1.70
CA ARG A 34 -9.39 -10.86 1.31
C ARG A 34 -8.33 -11.34 0.32
N GLN A 35 -8.20 -12.66 0.18
CA GLN A 35 -7.29 -13.23 -0.81
C GLN A 35 -7.77 -12.88 -2.23
N HIS A 36 -6.88 -12.28 -3.01
CA HIS A 36 -7.10 -11.96 -4.41
C HIS A 36 -6.66 -13.11 -5.32
N SER A 37 -7.30 -13.18 -6.49
CA SER A 37 -6.87 -14.07 -7.57
C SER A 37 -5.76 -13.41 -8.37
N SER A 38 -5.14 -14.12 -9.31
CA SER A 38 -4.25 -13.50 -10.30
C SER A 38 -5.02 -12.87 -11.48
N GLY A 39 -6.36 -12.93 -11.45
CA GLY A 39 -7.27 -12.42 -12.47
C GLY A 39 -7.84 -11.05 -12.14
N ILE A 40 -9.00 -10.73 -12.73
CA ILE A 40 -9.77 -9.52 -12.43
C ILE A 40 -10.79 -9.90 -11.34
N ASP A 41 -10.64 -9.31 -10.17
CA ASP A 41 -11.51 -9.57 -9.03
C ASP A 41 -12.67 -8.55 -8.94
N GLY A 42 -12.48 -7.32 -9.42
CA GLY A 42 -13.53 -6.29 -9.49
C GLY A 42 -14.01 -5.76 -8.14
N ASP A 43 -13.27 -6.02 -7.07
CA ASP A 43 -13.60 -5.67 -5.69
C ASP A 43 -12.77 -4.49 -5.14
N ILE A 44 -11.86 -3.97 -5.97
CA ILE A 44 -11.06 -2.80 -5.68
C ILE A 44 -11.68 -1.58 -6.35
N VAL A 45 -11.83 -0.51 -5.59
CA VAL A 45 -12.26 0.79 -6.12
C VAL A 45 -11.16 1.81 -5.84
N ILE A 46 -10.50 2.27 -6.90
CA ILE A 46 -9.56 3.39 -6.84
C ILE A 46 -10.32 4.66 -7.24
N SER A 47 -10.53 5.55 -6.26
CA SER A 47 -11.31 6.77 -6.46
C SER A 47 -10.43 7.93 -6.93
N ALA A 48 -11.01 8.91 -7.62
CA ALA A 48 -10.33 10.15 -8.05
C ALA A 48 -9.27 10.04 -9.16
N THR A 49 -9.09 8.88 -9.79
CA THR A 49 -8.33 8.76 -11.04
C THR A 49 -8.91 7.68 -11.97
N PRO A 50 -8.98 7.91 -13.29
CA PRO A 50 -9.38 6.88 -14.25
C PRO A 50 -8.42 5.69 -14.19
N THR A 51 -8.91 4.55 -13.74
CA THR A 51 -8.15 3.31 -13.57
C THR A 51 -8.87 2.12 -14.20
N VAL A 52 -8.09 1.15 -14.66
CA VAL A 52 -8.59 -0.13 -15.16
C VAL A 52 -7.87 -1.28 -14.49
N GLU A 53 -8.62 -2.29 -14.06
CA GLU A 53 -8.05 -3.53 -13.57
C GLU A 53 -7.57 -4.39 -14.74
N ILE A 54 -6.38 -4.96 -14.58
CA ILE A 54 -5.75 -5.87 -15.53
C ILE A 54 -5.28 -7.13 -14.81
N VAL A 55 -5.10 -8.21 -15.57
CA VAL A 55 -4.56 -9.47 -15.06
C VAL A 55 -3.10 -9.27 -14.67
N ASP A 56 -2.65 -9.92 -13.59
CA ASP A 56 -1.29 -9.70 -13.04
C ASP A 56 -0.15 -10.05 -14.02
N VAL A 57 -0.40 -11.01 -14.93
CA VAL A 57 0.56 -11.40 -15.97
C VAL A 57 0.70 -10.35 -17.07
N ASP A 58 -0.31 -9.49 -17.20
CA ASP A 58 -0.42 -8.48 -18.26
C ASP A 58 0.07 -7.11 -17.79
N LEU A 59 0.94 -7.04 -16.78
CA LEU A 59 1.43 -5.76 -16.26
C LEU A 59 2.13 -4.89 -17.31
N ASP A 60 2.81 -5.47 -18.30
CA ASP A 60 3.52 -4.75 -19.36
C ASP A 60 2.68 -4.59 -20.64
N VAL A 61 1.47 -4.04 -20.50
CA VAL A 61 0.56 -3.74 -21.61
C VAL A 61 0.54 -2.25 -21.96
N ALA A 62 0.15 -1.96 -23.20
CA ALA A 62 -0.20 -0.60 -23.58
C ALA A 62 -1.45 -0.14 -22.80
N ILE A 63 -1.31 0.95 -22.07
CA ILE A 63 -2.41 1.51 -21.29
C ILE A 63 -3.35 2.24 -22.25
N ASN A 64 -4.63 1.85 -22.24
CA ASN A 64 -5.65 2.53 -23.04
C ASN A 64 -5.73 4.00 -22.60
N SER A 65 -5.70 4.92 -23.57
CA SER A 65 -5.68 6.37 -23.34
C SER A 65 -6.90 6.94 -22.59
N GLN A 66 -7.96 6.15 -22.42
CA GLN A 66 -9.10 6.49 -21.56
C GLN A 66 -8.79 6.38 -20.06
N TYR A 67 -7.74 5.64 -19.70
CA TYR A 67 -7.31 5.43 -18.33
C TYR A 67 -5.96 6.10 -18.09
N GLU A 68 -5.79 6.62 -16.88
CA GLU A 68 -4.55 7.24 -16.44
C GLU A 68 -3.55 6.19 -15.93
N PHE A 69 -4.09 5.15 -15.29
CA PHE A 69 -3.34 4.04 -14.75
C PHE A 69 -4.06 2.72 -15.03
N ALA A 70 -3.28 1.63 -15.10
CA ALA A 70 -3.81 0.28 -14.99
C ALA A 70 -3.33 -0.34 -13.67
N TYR A 71 -4.11 -1.25 -13.07
CA TYR A 71 -3.72 -1.89 -11.82
C TYR A 71 -3.98 -3.39 -11.84
N SER A 72 -3.15 -4.14 -11.13
CA SER A 72 -3.41 -5.54 -10.79
C SER A 72 -3.22 -5.77 -9.30
N ILE A 73 -3.92 -6.78 -8.78
CA ILE A 73 -3.60 -7.39 -7.49
C ILE A 73 -3.36 -8.86 -7.74
N GLY A 74 -2.18 -9.34 -7.33
CA GLY A 74 -1.83 -10.75 -7.49
C GLY A 74 -2.22 -11.57 -6.27
N THR A 75 -1.87 -12.86 -6.30
CA THR A 75 -2.02 -13.75 -5.15
C THR A 75 -1.14 -13.37 -3.95
N ASP A 76 -0.19 -12.44 -4.14
CA ASP A 76 0.59 -11.81 -3.08
C ASP A 76 -0.17 -10.68 -2.35
N ASN A 77 -1.42 -10.39 -2.75
CA ASN A 77 -2.26 -9.28 -2.28
C ASN A 77 -1.59 -7.91 -2.39
N LYS A 78 -0.53 -7.80 -3.22
CA LYS A 78 0.16 -6.55 -3.50
C LYS A 78 -0.50 -5.86 -4.66
N LEU A 79 -0.74 -4.57 -4.46
CA LEU A 79 -1.27 -3.72 -5.49
C LEU A 79 -0.13 -3.22 -6.38
N LYS A 80 -0.27 -3.42 -7.68
CA LYS A 80 0.72 -3.05 -8.70
C LYS A 80 0.08 -2.02 -9.63
N MET A 81 0.66 -0.83 -9.71
CA MET A 81 0.14 0.27 -10.54
C MET A 81 1.03 0.47 -11.76
N ALA A 82 0.51 0.19 -12.94
CA ALA A 82 1.13 0.48 -14.22
C ALA A 82 0.73 1.86 -14.75
N PHE A 83 1.69 2.57 -15.36
CA PHE A 83 1.52 3.89 -15.96
C PHE A 83 2.41 4.07 -17.19
N ASP A 84 2.02 5.01 -18.05
CA ASP A 84 2.80 5.36 -19.24
C ASP A 84 4.10 6.08 -18.84
N LYS A 85 5.23 5.47 -19.16
CA LYS A 85 6.59 5.99 -18.88
C LYS A 85 6.93 7.27 -19.65
N THR A 86 6.17 7.60 -20.70
CA THR A 86 6.30 8.87 -21.43
C THR A 86 5.56 10.01 -20.73
N LYS A 87 4.55 9.70 -19.92
CA LYS A 87 3.74 10.67 -19.18
C LYS A 87 4.22 10.88 -17.75
N TYR A 88 4.69 9.81 -17.09
CA TYR A 88 5.14 9.87 -15.71
C TYR A 88 6.53 9.28 -15.52
N SER A 89 7.33 9.96 -14.71
CA SER A 89 8.44 9.35 -13.98
C SER A 89 7.94 8.60 -12.74
N LYS A 90 8.78 7.72 -12.16
CA LYS A 90 8.50 7.08 -10.86
C LYS A 90 8.06 8.09 -9.79
N ALA A 91 8.79 9.20 -9.65
CA ALA A 91 8.53 10.19 -8.60
C ALA A 91 7.18 10.89 -8.82
N SER A 92 6.91 11.33 -10.05
CA SER A 92 5.64 11.98 -10.39
C SER A 92 4.43 11.04 -10.29
N ALA A 93 4.62 9.75 -10.57
CA ALA A 93 3.56 8.75 -10.40
C ALA A 93 3.22 8.58 -8.92
N ILE A 94 4.22 8.40 -8.05
CA ILE A 94 4.00 8.30 -6.58
C ILE A 94 3.30 9.56 -6.05
N GLU A 95 3.79 10.73 -6.45
CA GLU A 95 3.23 12.02 -6.01
C GLU A 95 1.77 12.20 -6.44
N THR A 96 1.43 11.76 -7.67
CA THR A 96 0.04 11.78 -8.17
C THR A 96 -0.85 10.82 -7.39
N LEU A 97 -0.34 9.63 -7.07
CA LEU A 97 -1.09 8.59 -6.39
C LEU A 97 -1.30 8.88 -4.90
N LYS A 98 -0.40 9.62 -4.22
CA LYS A 98 -0.37 9.67 -2.74
C LYS A 98 -1.70 10.00 -2.05
N CYS A 99 -2.53 10.86 -2.64
CA CYS A 99 -3.82 11.30 -2.08
C CYS A 99 -5.01 10.44 -2.55
N ILE A 100 -4.78 9.52 -3.47
CA ILE A 100 -5.79 8.65 -4.06
C ILE A 100 -6.14 7.55 -3.05
N SER A 101 -7.43 7.29 -2.89
CA SER A 101 -7.95 6.31 -1.94
C SER A 101 -8.35 5.02 -2.66
N ILE A 102 -7.99 3.90 -2.05
CA ILE A 102 -8.29 2.53 -2.45
C ILE A 102 -9.32 1.99 -1.46
N THR A 103 -10.47 1.58 -1.96
CA THR A 103 -11.48 0.85 -1.20
C THR A 103 -11.43 -0.62 -1.58
N TYR A 104 -11.43 -1.51 -0.60
CA TYR A 104 -11.31 -2.96 -0.81
C TYR A 104 -12.05 -3.76 0.26
N GLU A 105 -12.34 -5.03 -0.01
CA GLU A 105 -12.99 -5.93 0.93
C GLU A 105 -12.00 -6.54 1.92
N LEU A 106 -12.37 -6.53 3.20
CA LEU A 106 -11.64 -7.24 4.25
C LEU A 106 -11.94 -8.74 4.16
N GLY A 107 -10.92 -9.55 4.39
CA GLY A 107 -11.07 -10.99 4.57
C GLY A 107 -11.77 -11.36 5.88
N HIS A 108 -11.88 -12.66 6.17
CA HIS A 108 -12.38 -13.09 7.47
C HIS A 108 -11.29 -12.84 8.53
N LEU A 109 -11.52 -11.89 9.44
CA LEU A 109 -10.50 -11.45 10.39
C LEU A 109 -10.60 -12.22 11.71
N GLU A 110 -9.55 -12.96 12.03
CA GLU A 110 -9.36 -13.55 13.34
C GLU A 110 -8.20 -12.87 14.07
N ALA A 111 -8.38 -12.57 15.35
CA ALA A 111 -7.30 -11.99 16.15
C ALA A 111 -6.12 -12.97 16.21
N ASN A 112 -4.92 -12.50 15.87
CA ASN A 112 -3.70 -13.30 15.90
C ASN A 112 -3.14 -13.35 17.33
N GLY A 113 -3.91 -13.94 18.24
CA GLY A 113 -3.58 -13.99 19.67
C GLY A 113 -3.48 -12.62 20.33
N GLY A 114 -2.41 -12.42 21.11
CA GLY A 114 -2.08 -11.17 21.82
C GLY A 114 -1.02 -10.32 21.11
N LEU A 115 -0.93 -10.44 19.79
CA LEU A 115 0.05 -9.72 18.98
C LEU A 115 -0.52 -8.39 18.47
N TYR A 116 0.39 -7.44 18.24
CA TYR A 116 0.12 -6.08 17.84
C TYR A 116 1.18 -5.62 16.83
N VAL A 117 0.81 -4.62 16.03
CA VAL A 117 1.69 -3.92 15.10
C VAL A 117 1.77 -2.45 15.52
N ALA A 118 2.98 -1.91 15.59
CA ALA A 118 3.18 -0.47 15.70
C ALA A 118 3.48 0.12 14.32
N ILE A 119 2.78 1.20 14.00
CA ILE A 119 2.96 2.01 12.79
C ILE A 119 3.46 3.37 13.24
N ALA A 120 4.68 3.73 12.85
CA ALA A 120 5.28 5.03 13.12
C ALA A 120 5.08 5.94 11.92
N ARG A 121 4.55 7.15 12.15
CA ARG A 121 4.37 8.18 11.14
C ARG A 121 5.11 9.46 11.52
N ASN A 122 5.72 10.10 10.52
CA ASN A 122 6.39 11.40 10.71
C ASN A 122 5.38 12.55 10.83
N SER A 123 5.89 13.76 10.99
CA SER A 123 5.10 14.98 11.12
C SER A 123 4.28 15.37 9.88
N LEU A 124 4.58 14.77 8.71
CA LEU A 124 3.79 14.91 7.48
C LEU A 124 2.69 13.84 7.36
N GLY A 125 2.62 12.90 8.30
CA GLY A 125 1.68 11.78 8.30
C GLY A 125 2.13 10.59 7.45
N GLU A 126 3.36 10.59 6.95
CA GLU A 126 3.90 9.50 6.14
C GLU A 126 4.32 8.33 7.02
N GLU A 127 4.04 7.09 6.61
CA GLU A 127 4.52 5.89 7.30
C GLU A 127 6.04 5.75 7.11
N VAL A 128 6.77 5.86 8.21
CA VAL A 128 8.23 5.80 8.22
C VAL A 128 8.76 4.47 8.73
N HIS A 129 7.96 3.74 9.53
CA HIS A 129 8.27 2.40 10.00
C HIS A 129 7.00 1.63 10.38
N ARG A 130 7.06 0.31 10.20
CA ARG A 130 6.03 -0.64 10.63
C ARG A 130 6.70 -1.89 11.15
N THR A 131 6.26 -2.35 12.32
CA THR A 131 6.79 -3.59 12.90
C THR A 131 6.12 -4.82 12.31
N VAL A 132 6.80 -5.96 12.41
CA VAL A 132 6.11 -7.26 12.32
C VAL A 132 5.23 -7.48 13.56
N PRO A 133 4.23 -8.39 13.50
CA PRO A 133 3.39 -8.72 14.66
C PRO A 133 4.22 -9.20 15.86
N GLN A 134 4.07 -8.54 17.00
CA GLN A 134 4.81 -8.85 18.23
C GLN A 134 4.02 -8.46 19.48
N THR A 135 4.49 -8.82 20.68
CA THR A 135 3.76 -8.50 21.93
C THR A 135 3.88 -7.02 22.29
N LEU A 136 2.98 -6.50 23.15
CA LEU A 136 3.05 -5.11 23.63
C LEU A 136 4.38 -4.79 24.33
N ASP A 137 4.95 -5.74 25.07
CA ASP A 137 6.25 -5.56 25.74
C ASP A 137 7.39 -5.40 24.72
N GLN A 138 7.36 -6.15 23.62
CA GLN A 138 8.33 -6.01 22.54
C GLN A 138 8.13 -4.68 21.79
N LEU A 139 6.88 -4.26 21.56
CA LEU A 139 6.58 -2.95 20.96
C LEU A 139 7.08 -1.79 21.81
N LYS A 140 6.98 -1.89 23.14
CA LYS A 140 7.51 -0.87 24.06
C LYS A 140 9.00 -0.61 23.81
N ASN A 141 9.77 -1.69 23.62
CA ASN A 141 11.20 -1.57 23.31
C ASN A 141 11.43 -0.88 21.96
N VAL A 142 10.70 -1.26 20.91
CA VAL A 142 10.82 -0.61 19.59
C VAL A 142 10.49 0.87 19.66
N ILE A 143 9.37 1.24 20.30
CA ILE A 143 8.94 2.64 20.42
C ILE A 143 9.98 3.46 21.20
N SER A 144 10.63 2.86 22.20
CA SER A 144 11.65 3.55 23.00
C SER A 144 13.01 3.73 22.31
N THR A 145 13.28 2.98 21.23
CA THR A 145 14.59 2.99 20.56
C THR A 145 14.53 3.47 19.11
N PHE A 146 13.34 3.53 18.49
CA PHE A 146 13.19 3.99 17.12
C PHE A 146 13.35 5.51 17.03
N ASP A 147 14.31 5.93 16.23
CA ASP A 147 14.63 7.33 15.95
C ASP A 147 14.60 7.55 14.43
N ASP A 148 13.76 8.48 13.98
CA ASP A 148 13.62 8.79 12.54
C ASP A 148 14.59 9.91 12.17
N THR A 149 15.81 9.53 11.84
CA THR A 149 16.89 10.46 11.47
C THR A 149 16.71 11.13 10.09
N ARG A 150 15.60 10.86 9.39
CA ARG A 150 15.37 11.27 8.00
C ARG A 150 14.81 12.69 7.83
N SER A 151 14.31 13.33 8.88
CA SER A 151 13.74 14.69 8.73
C SER A 151 13.90 15.53 9.99
N VAL A 152 14.87 16.45 9.94
CA VAL A 152 15.14 17.45 11.00
C VAL A 152 14.46 18.81 10.74
N ASP A 153 13.82 18.99 9.57
CA ASP A 153 13.34 20.29 9.09
C ASP A 153 11.83 20.54 9.31
N VAL A 154 11.07 19.50 9.64
CA VAL A 154 9.68 19.57 10.10
C VAL A 154 9.63 19.23 11.59
N SER A 155 8.52 19.53 12.27
CA SER A 155 8.33 19.51 13.74
C SER A 155 8.83 18.28 14.54
N GLY A 156 9.41 17.27 13.88
CA GLY A 156 10.29 16.26 14.47
C GLY A 156 9.57 15.21 15.31
N PHE A 157 8.25 15.33 15.46
CA PHE A 157 7.48 14.36 16.21
C PHE A 157 7.26 13.10 15.37
N LEU A 158 7.37 11.96 16.06
CA LEU A 158 6.89 10.68 15.59
C LEU A 158 5.59 10.35 16.31
N SER A 159 4.57 9.98 15.53
CA SER A 159 3.32 9.45 16.06
C SER A 159 3.32 7.94 15.90
N TYR A 160 2.90 7.24 16.95
CA TYR A 160 2.80 5.79 16.95
C TYR A 160 1.34 5.37 17.07
N GLN A 161 0.88 4.55 16.13
CA GLN A 161 -0.40 3.87 16.19
C GLN A 161 -0.15 2.40 16.50
N ILE A 162 -0.72 1.91 17.60
CA ILE A 162 -0.68 0.50 17.97
C ILE A 162 -2.02 -0.13 17.57
N VAL A 163 -1.97 -1.13 16.72
CA VAL A 163 -3.14 -1.88 16.26
C VAL A 163 -3.00 -3.34 16.64
N ARG A 164 -4.12 -3.97 17.00
CA ARG A 164 -4.14 -5.42 17.23
C ARG A 164 -3.91 -6.13 15.90
N ASP A 165 -3.10 -7.18 15.93
CA ASP A 165 -2.85 -7.98 14.74
C ASP A 165 -3.99 -8.96 14.47
N TYR A 166 -4.38 -9.04 13.21
CA TYR A 166 -5.40 -9.95 12.70
C TYR A 166 -4.82 -10.77 11.56
N ARG A 167 -5.16 -12.05 11.52
CA ARG A 167 -4.93 -12.90 10.36
C ARG A 167 -6.20 -13.00 9.54
N VAL A 168 -6.02 -13.07 8.23
CA VAL A 168 -7.10 -13.40 7.29
C VAL A 168 -7.23 -14.92 7.24
N THR A 169 -8.45 -15.44 7.39
CA THR A 169 -8.77 -16.88 7.26
C THR A 169 -9.72 -17.17 6.11
#